data_AF-A0A1Y5G096-F1
#
_entry.id   AF-A0A1Y5G096-F1
#
_cell.length_a   1.000
_cell.length_b   1.000
_cell.length_c   1.000
_cell.angle_alpha   90.00
_cell.angle_beta   90.00
_cell.angle_gamma   90.00
#
_symmetry.space_group_name_H-M   'P 1'
#
loop_
_entity.id
_entity.type
_entity.pdbx_description
1 polymer ?
#
loop_
_entity_poly.entity_id
_entity_poly.type
_entity_poly.pdbx_seq_one_letter_code
_entity_poly.pdbx_strand_id
1 'polypeptide(L)' 'MYGVEHSRSTRINRPIIKGFVKHLDVLQWDVAAADQCVVIRTKLEAKGSPIGAMDMMIAANAISHELPY' A
#
# COMPACT_ATOMS: atom_id res chain seq x y z
N MET A 1 2.67 -9.77 7.49
CA MET A 1 3.70 -8.70 7.42
C MET A 1 4.90 -9.26 6.67
N TYR A 2 4.99 -9.05 5.35
CA TYR A 2 5.98 -9.73 4.50
C TYR A 2 7.43 -9.60 4.99
N GLY A 3 7.92 -8.38 5.22
CA GLY A 3 9.31 -8.16 5.66
C GLY A 3 9.66 -8.83 7.00
N VAL A 4 8.68 -8.97 7.91
CA VAL A 4 8.86 -9.71 9.17
C VAL A 4 9.06 -11.21 8.90
N GLU A 5 8.24 -11.80 8.03
CA GLU A 5 8.34 -13.22 7.67
C GLU A 5 9.60 -13.53 6.86
N HIS A 6 10.00 -12.62 5.96
CA HIS A 6 11.18 -12.78 5.13
C HIS A 6 12.50 -12.57 5.90
N SER A 7 12.46 -11.89 7.04
CA SER A 7 13.65 -11.60 7.85
C SER A 7 14.16 -12.82 8.63
N ARG A 8 15.46 -12.84 8.94
CA ARG A 8 16.07 -13.85 9.84
C ARG A 8 15.70 -13.66 11.33
N SER A 9 14.99 -12.57 11.66
CA SER A 9 14.72 -12.14 13.05
C SER A 9 13.22 -12.00 13.32
N THR A 10 12.38 -12.86 12.75
CA THR A 10 10.90 -12.81 12.84
C THR A 10 10.38 -12.61 14.27
N ARG A 11 10.95 -13.32 15.26
CA ARG A 11 10.54 -13.22 16.68
C ARG A 11 10.78 -11.83 17.28
N ILE A 12 11.82 -11.14 16.83
CA ILE A 12 12.16 -9.77 17.26
C ILE A 12 11.33 -8.75 16.47
N ASN A 13 11.25 -8.91 15.15
CA ASN A 13 10.63 -7.92 14.26
C ASN A 13 9.11 -7.87 14.39
N ARG A 14 8.44 -9.01 14.63
CA ARG A 14 6.96 -9.06 14.74
C ARG A 14 6.38 -8.15 15.83
N PRO A 15 6.82 -8.21 17.11
CA PRO A 15 6.27 -7.33 18.14
C PRO A 15 6.59 -5.86 17.90
N ILE A 16 7.76 -5.53 17.33
CA ILE A 16 8.15 -4.14 17.00
C ILE A 16 7.19 -3.55 15.96
N ILE A 17 6.99 -4.24 14.83
CA ILE A 17 6.10 -3.73 13.78
C ILE A 17 4.64 -3.73 14.27
N LYS A 18 4.20 -4.72 15.05
CA LYS A 18 2.87 -4.67 15.68
C LYS A 18 2.73 -3.48 16.63
N GLY A 19 3.76 -3.15 17.40
CA GLY A 19 3.78 -1.98 18.28
C GLY A 19 3.64 -0.68 17.50
N PHE A 20 4.40 -0.54 16.41
CA PHE A 20 4.32 0.62 15.52
C PHE A 20 2.93 0.77 14.88
N VAL A 21 2.40 -0.30 14.27
CA VAL A 21 1.12 -0.25 13.54
C VAL A 21 -0.07 0.06 14.46
N LYS A 22 -0.01 -0.25 15.75
CA LYS A 22 -1.07 0.09 16.73
C LYS A 22 -1.32 1.60 16.87
N HIS A 23 -0.38 2.44 16.43
CA HIS A 23 -0.50 3.90 16.50
C HIS A 23 -0.91 4.53 15.17
N LEU A 24 -1.28 3.73 14.18
CA LEU A 24 -1.68 4.18 12.85
C LEU A 24 -3.10 3.72 12.53
N ASP A 25 -3.83 4.53 11.78
CA ASP A 25 -5.07 4.10 11.14
C ASP A 25 -4.73 3.25 9.92
N VAL A 26 -5.12 1.96 9.96
CA VAL A 26 -4.93 1.03 8.86
C VAL A 26 -6.19 1.03 7.99
N LEU A 27 -6.16 1.85 6.94
CA LEU A 27 -7.26 1.95 5.98
C LEU A 27 -7.39 0.66 5.17
N GLN A 28 -8.63 0.25 4.93
CA GLN A 28 -8.95 -0.95 4.15
C GLN A 28 -8.77 -0.69 2.66
N TRP A 29 -8.32 -1.72 1.96
CA TRP A 29 -8.40 -1.78 0.51
C TRP A 29 -9.81 -2.21 0.11
N ASP A 30 -10.56 -1.30 -0.51
CA ASP A 30 -11.94 -1.52 -0.92
C ASP A 30 -12.15 -1.37 -2.44
N VAL A 31 -13.41 -1.41 -2.87
CA VAL A 31 -13.79 -1.32 -4.29
C VAL A 31 -13.41 0.04 -4.88
N ALA A 32 -13.56 1.14 -4.13
CA ALA A 32 -13.21 2.46 -4.61
C ALA A 32 -11.70 2.60 -4.84
N ALA A 33 -10.88 2.02 -3.96
CA ALA A 33 -9.43 1.92 -4.17
C ALA A 33 -9.07 1.07 -5.41
N ALA A 34 -9.79 -0.03 -5.65
CA ALA A 34 -9.59 -0.85 -6.84
C ALA A 34 -9.94 -0.09 -8.13
N ASP A 35 -11.03 0.68 -8.14
CA ASP A 35 -11.43 1.52 -9.28
C ASP A 35 -10.38 2.59 -9.59
N GLN A 36 -9.86 3.27 -8.56
CA GLN A 36 -8.76 4.23 -8.72
C GLN A 36 -7.48 3.57 -9.26
N CYS A 37 -7.20 2.33 -8.86
CA CYS A 37 -6.04 1.59 -9.31
C CYS A 37 -6.05 1.38 -10.82
N VAL A 38 -7.20 0.98 -11.39
CA VAL A 38 -7.37 0.82 -12.84
C VAL A 38 -7.12 2.16 -13.55
N VAL A 39 -7.69 3.25 -13.04
CA VAL A 39 -7.52 4.59 -13.63
C VAL A 39 -6.05 5.01 -13.64
N ILE A 40 -5.34 4.85 -12.52
CA ILE A 40 -3.92 5.21 -12.41
C ILE A 40 -3.07 4.34 -13.32
N ARG A 41 -3.31 3.02 -13.30
CA ARG A 41 -2.56 2.05 -14.10
C ARG A 41 -2.62 2.38 -15.58
N THR A 42 -3.82 2.53 -16.13
CA THR A 42 -4.02 2.84 -17.55
C THR A 42 -3.34 4.15 -17.93
N LYS A 43 -3.41 5.18 -17.08
CA LYS A 43 -2.75 6.46 -17.32
C LYS A 43 -1.22 6.36 -17.33
N LEU A 44 -0.64 5.61 -16.40
CA LEU A 44 0.83 5.46 -16.29
C LEU A 44 1.39 4.57 -17.41
N GLU A 45 0.70 3.50 -17.76
CA GLU A 45 1.09 2.63 -18.88
C GLU A 45 1.03 3.39 -20.20
N ALA A 46 -0.04 4.17 -20.45
CA ALA A 46 -0.15 5.00 -21.65
C ALA A 46 0.96 6.07 -21.76
N LYS A 47 1.50 6.52 -20.62
CA LYS A 47 2.61 7.48 -20.55
C LYS A 47 4.00 6.83 -20.61
N GLY A 48 4.08 5.50 -20.63
CA GLY A 48 5.35 4.77 -20.60
C GLY A 48 6.08 4.88 -19.25
N SER A 49 5.35 5.14 -18.16
CA SER A 49 5.90 5.34 -16.81
C SER A 49 5.25 4.44 -15.76
N PRO A 50 5.26 3.11 -15.93
CA PRO A 50 4.66 2.20 -14.95
C PRO A 50 5.42 2.27 -13.62
N ILE A 51 4.69 2.14 -12.52
CA ILE A 51 5.23 2.00 -11.16
C ILE A 51 4.99 0.59 -10.64
N GLY A 52 5.64 0.23 -9.53
CA GLY A 52 5.46 -1.07 -8.89
C GLY A 52 4.00 -1.31 -8.49
N ALA A 53 3.56 -2.58 -8.51
CA ALA A 53 2.18 -2.93 -8.19
C ALA A 53 1.76 -2.49 -6.78
N MET A 54 2.65 -2.61 -5.78
CA MET A 54 2.38 -2.15 -4.42
C MET A 54 2.26 -0.63 -4.34
N ASP A 55 3.14 0.11 -5.04
CA ASP A 55 3.10 1.57 -5.07
C ASP A 55 1.82 2.08 -5.74
N MET A 56 1.39 1.38 -6.79
CA MET A 56 0.13 1.65 -7.49
C MET A 56 -1.08 1.46 -6.58
N MET A 57 -1.11 0.36 -5.81
CA MET A 57 -2.16 0.13 -4.81
C MET A 57 -2.10 1.19 -3.70
N ILE A 58 -0.92 1.56 -3.20
CA ILE A 58 -0.79 2.60 -2.17
C ILE A 58 -1.35 3.95 -2.69
N ALA A 59 -0.98 4.34 -3.91
CA ALA A 59 -1.47 5.57 -4.53
C ALA A 59 -2.99 5.55 -4.75
N ALA A 60 -3.52 4.43 -5.24
CA ALA A 60 -4.95 4.26 -5.47
C ALA A 60 -5.76 4.31 -4.17
N ASN A 61 -5.26 3.66 -3.12
CA ASN A 61 -5.89 3.69 -1.81
C ASN A 61 -5.87 5.10 -1.21
N ALA A 62 -4.73 5.81 -1.30
CA ALA A 62 -4.64 7.18 -0.81
C ALA A 62 -5.61 8.13 -1.52
N ILE A 63 -5.71 8.05 -2.85
CA ILE A 63 -6.64 8.86 -3.65
C ILE A 63 -8.09 8.52 -3.31
N SER A 64 -8.42 7.23 -3.16
CA SER A 64 -9.78 6.80 -2.81
C SER A 64 -10.24 7.26 -1.42
N HIS A 65 -9.30 7.45 -0.49
CA HIS A 65 -9.57 7.94 0.86
C HIS A 65 -9.34 9.45 1.00
N GLU A 66 -9.19 10.18 -0.11
CA GLU A 66 -8.96 11.64 -0.17
C GLU A 66 -7.78 12.14 0.69
N LEU A 67 -6.75 11.31 0.88
CA LEU A 67 -5.59 11.71 1.67
C LEU A 67 -4.75 12.73 0.87
N PRO A 68 -4.46 13.93 1.43
CA PRO A 68 -3.62 14.91 0.76
C PRO A 68 -2.17 14.39 0.63
N TYR A 69 -1.55 14.70 -0.50
CA TYR A 69 -0.14 14.39 -0.85
C TYR A 69 0.84 15.40 -0.26
#